data_AF-A0A6J5ZGC4-F1
#
_entry.id   AF-A0A6J5ZGC4-F1
#
_cell.length_a   1.000
_cell.length_b   1.000
_cell.length_c   1.000
_cell.angle_alpha   90.00
_cell.angle_beta   90.00
_cell.angle_gamma   90.00
#
_symmetry.space_group_name_H-M   'P 1'
#
loop_
_entity.id
_entity.type
_entity.pdbx_description
1 polymer ?
#
loop_
_entity_poly.entity_id
_entity_poly.type
_entity_poly.pdbx_seq_one_letter_code
_entity_poly.pdbx_strand_id
1 'polypeptide(L)'
;MLATYLLNVNRVLVMPHTDCRMASGSEDEIHATIKERSGVDTRGIEIRTVKDQRAALESDLTRIKSFPLLPKDLSVIGAIYDVKSGKLNKA
;
A
#
# COMPACT_ATOMS: atom_id res chain seq x y z
N MET A 1 5.16 6.89 12.96
CA MET A 1 5.43 7.96 13.94
C MET A 1 4.80 7.62 15.28
N LEU A 2 3.47 7.63 15.44
CA LEU A 2 2.85 7.32 16.75
C LEU A 2 3.29 5.95 17.29
N ALA A 3 3.20 4.90 16.47
CA ALA A 3 3.64 3.57 16.86
C ALA A 3 5.13 3.49 17.25
N THR A 4 6.00 4.24 16.56
CA THR A 4 7.44 4.21 16.82
C THR A 4 7.81 4.96 18.10
N TYR A 5 7.17 6.09 18.39
CA TYR A 5 7.52 6.93 19.55
C TYR A 5 6.71 6.63 20.82
N LEU A 6 5.48 6.13 20.70
CA LEU A 6 4.59 5.90 21.84
C LEU A 6 4.41 4.42 22.19
N LEU A 7 4.64 3.52 21.22
CA LEU A 7 4.37 2.07 21.36
C LEU A 7 5.63 1.22 21.17
N ASN A 8 6.81 1.85 21.15
CA ASN A 8 8.12 1.18 21.07
C ASN A 8 8.28 0.25 19.83
N VAL A 9 7.62 0.57 18.72
CA VAL A 9 7.76 -0.17 17.45
C VAL A 9 9.08 0.19 16.77
N ASN A 10 9.92 -0.80 16.53
CA ASN A 10 11.23 -0.66 15.88
C ASN A 10 11.34 -1.40 14.53
N ARG A 11 10.27 -2.07 14.08
CA ARG A 11 10.20 -2.76 12.80
C ARG A 11 8.84 -2.58 12.13
N VAL A 12 8.86 -2.37 10.83
CA VAL A 12 7.68 -2.22 9.96
C VAL A 12 7.79 -3.18 8.78
N LEU A 13 6.70 -3.89 8.51
CA LEU A 13 6.50 -4.68 7.31
C LEU A 13 5.47 -3.97 6.42
N VAL A 14 5.85 -3.64 5.19
CA VAL A 14 4.93 -3.17 4.15
C VAL A 14 4.55 -4.37 3.29
N MET A 15 3.25 -4.64 3.18
CA MET A 15 2.77 -5.91 2.63
C MET A 15 1.58 -5.72 1.68
N PRO A 16 1.80 -5.34 0.41
CA PRO A 16 0.80 -5.51 -0.62
C PRO A 16 0.52 -6.99 -0.87
N HIS A 17 -0.58 -7.27 -1.57
CA HIS A 17 -0.99 -8.63 -1.89
C HIS A 17 -1.34 -8.82 -3.37
N THR A 18 -1.23 -10.06 -3.85
CA THR A 18 -1.66 -10.44 -5.20
C THR A 18 -3.17 -10.29 -5.35
N ASP A 19 -3.64 -10.18 -6.60
CA ASP A 19 -5.08 -9.99 -6.92
C ASP A 19 -5.73 -8.79 -6.21
N CYS A 20 -4.93 -7.75 -5.95
CA CYS A 20 -5.44 -6.51 -5.39
C CYS A 20 -6.33 -5.81 -6.43
N ARG A 21 -7.58 -5.56 -6.08
CA ARG A 21 -8.51 -4.84 -6.95
C ARG A 21 -8.01 -3.45 -7.32
N MET A 22 -7.24 -2.82 -6.44
CA MET A 22 -6.62 -1.52 -6.69
C MET A 22 -5.47 -1.57 -7.71
N ALA A 23 -5.03 -2.77 -8.10
CA ALA A 23 -4.04 -2.98 -9.15
C ALA A 23 -4.65 -3.39 -10.50
N SER A 24 -5.97 -3.59 -10.56
CA SER A 24 -6.65 -4.21 -11.70
C SER A 24 -7.43 -3.26 -12.61
N GLY A 25 -7.53 -1.97 -12.27
CA GLY A 25 -8.28 -0.98 -13.03
C GLY A 25 -7.68 0.41 -12.91
N SER A 26 -8.02 1.29 -13.85
CA SER A 26 -7.67 2.70 -13.75
C SER A 26 -8.49 3.41 -12.67
N GLU A 27 -8.01 4.55 -12.19
CA GLU A 27 -8.73 5.33 -11.18
C GLU A 27 -10.13 5.77 -11.66
N ASP A 28 -10.22 6.19 -12.93
CA ASP A 28 -11.48 6.54 -13.58
C ASP A 28 -12.46 5.35 -13.65
N GLU A 29 -11.97 4.15 -13.99
CA GLU A 29 -12.78 2.92 -13.99
C GLU A 29 -13.31 2.58 -12.60
N ILE A 30 -12.51 2.79 -11.55
CA ILE A 30 -12.93 2.53 -10.17
C ILE A 30 -14.01 3.54 -9.75
N HIS A 31 -13.83 4.83 -10.04
CA HIS A 31 -14.85 5.84 -9.78
C HIS A 31 -16.16 5.55 -10.51
N ALA A 32 -16.08 5.20 -11.80
CA ALA A 32 -17.24 4.82 -12.59
C ALA A 32 -17.96 3.60 -12.00
N THR A 33 -17.20 2.56 -11.64
CA THR A 33 -17.75 1.32 -11.04
C THR A 33 -18.43 1.59 -9.69
N ILE A 34 -17.84 2.43 -8.83
CA ILE A 34 -18.45 2.80 -7.54
C ILE A 34 -19.74 3.57 -7.77
N LYS A 35 -19.74 4.52 -8.70
CA LYS A 35 -20.93 5.32 -9.04
C LYS A 35 -22.06 4.44 -9.58
N GLU A 36 -21.75 3.50 -10.48
CA GLU A 36 -22.73 2.57 -11.04
C GLU A 36 -23.37 1.67 -9.97
N ARG A 37 -22.56 1.15 -9.04
CA ARG A 37 -23.03 0.16 -8.04
C ARG A 37 -23.64 0.77 -6.78
N SER A 38 -23.19 1.95 -6.37
CA SER A 38 -23.58 2.58 -5.10
C SER A 38 -24.30 3.92 -5.25
N GLY A 39 -24.29 4.53 -6.44
CA GLY A 39 -24.83 5.87 -6.67
C GLY A 39 -23.96 7.00 -6.12
N VAL A 40 -22.85 6.70 -5.44
CA VAL A 40 -21.95 7.68 -4.82
C VAL A 40 -20.86 8.10 -5.81
N ASP A 41 -20.66 9.41 -5.94
CA ASP A 41 -19.56 9.97 -6.74
C ASP A 41 -18.31 10.16 -5.87
N THR A 42 -17.26 9.38 -6.15
CA THR A 42 -16.04 9.36 -5.36
C THR A 42 -14.89 10.17 -5.97
N ARG A 43 -15.11 10.89 -7.08
CA ARG A 43 -14.06 11.63 -7.80
C ARG A 43 -13.39 12.75 -7.01
N GLY A 44 -13.93 13.11 -5.84
CA GLY A 44 -13.29 14.03 -4.89
C GLY A 44 -12.19 13.39 -4.03
N ILE A 45 -11.94 12.08 -4.17
CA ILE A 45 -10.96 11.32 -3.37
C ILE A 45 -10.00 10.61 -4.33
N GLU A 46 -8.69 10.78 -4.10
CA GLU A 46 -7.65 10.06 -4.84
C GLU A 46 -7.60 8.59 -4.37
N ILE A 47 -7.77 7.65 -5.30
CA ILE A 47 -7.84 6.20 -5.03
C ILE A 47 -6.46 5.52 -5.18
N ARG A 48 -5.49 6.15 -5.86
CA ARG A 48 -4.10 5.68 -6.05
C ARG A 48 -3.99 4.23 -6.52
N THR A 49 -4.36 4.01 -7.78
CA THR A 49 -4.22 2.70 -8.42
C THR A 49 -2.77 2.30 -8.63
N VAL A 50 -2.48 1.00 -8.52
CA VAL A 50 -1.11 0.46 -8.54
C VAL A 50 -0.93 -0.47 -9.75
N LYS A 51 -0.37 0.04 -10.85
CA LYS A 51 -0.12 -0.76 -12.06
C LYS A 51 0.99 -1.80 -11.89
N ASP A 52 2.05 -1.44 -11.17
CA ASP A 52 3.16 -2.33 -10.83
C ASP A 52 3.32 -2.36 -9.32
N GLN A 53 2.89 -3.48 -8.72
CA GLN A 53 2.94 -3.66 -7.27
C GLN A 53 4.36 -3.73 -6.72
N ARG A 54 5.33 -4.23 -7.49
CA ARG A 54 6.73 -4.30 -7.04
C ARG A 54 7.33 -2.90 -7.01
N ALA A 55 7.17 -2.16 -8.11
CA ALA A 55 7.67 -0.79 -8.19
C ALA A 55 6.99 0.13 -7.14
N ALA A 56 5.69 -0.03 -6.91
CA ALA A 56 4.98 0.70 -5.87
C ALA A 56 5.49 0.35 -4.46
N LEU A 57 5.73 -0.94 -4.18
CA LEU A 57 6.31 -1.36 -2.91
C LEU A 57 7.71 -0.76 -2.70
N GLU A 58 8.57 -0.77 -3.72
CA GLU A 58 9.90 -0.16 -3.64
C GLU A 58 9.83 1.35 -3.36
N SER A 59 8.89 2.04 -4.01
CA SER A 59 8.62 3.45 -3.77
C SER A 59 8.13 3.70 -2.33
N ASP A 60 7.21 2.89 -1.83
CA ASP A 60 6.73 2.96 -0.45
C ASP A 60 7.83 2.72 0.58
N LEU A 61 8.67 1.70 0.37
CA LEU A 61 9.82 1.43 1.23
C LEU A 61 10.80 2.61 1.24
N THR A 62 11.07 3.20 0.08
CA THR A 62 11.95 4.37 -0.06
C THR A 62 11.36 5.59 0.65
N ARG A 63 10.06 5.81 0.49
CA ARG A 63 9.33 6.91 1.14
C ARG A 63 9.35 6.79 2.66
N ILE A 64 9.14 5.58 3.20
CA ILE A 64 9.19 5.34 4.64
C ILE A 64 10.61 5.55 5.17
N LYS A 65 11.63 5.01 4.50
CA LYS A 65 13.04 5.17 4.91
C LYS A 65 13.52 6.62 4.86
N SER A 66 13.06 7.39 3.87
CA SER A 66 13.44 8.81 3.72
C SER A 66 12.59 9.76 4.58
N PHE A 67 11.50 9.27 5.20
CA PHE A 67 10.58 10.14 5.93
C PHE A 67 11.25 10.83 7.12
N PRO A 68 11.26 12.18 7.19
CA PRO A 68 12.00 12.92 8.22
C PRO A 68 11.51 12.66 9.66
N LEU A 69 10.23 12.31 9.83
CA LEU A 69 9.60 12.12 11.13
C LEU A 69 9.57 10.65 11.59
N LEU A 70 10.36 9.78 10.96
CA LEU A 70 10.58 8.41 11.43
C LEU A 70 12.03 8.24 11.92
N PRO A 71 12.25 7.39 12.94
CA PRO A 71 13.60 7.04 13.39
C PRO A 71 14.46 6.49 12.24
N LYS A 72 15.73 6.88 12.19
CA LYS A 72 16.66 6.47 11.11
C LYS A 72 17.08 5.01 11.22
N ASP A 73 16.97 4.44 12.41
CA ASP A 73 17.25 3.05 12.74
C ASP A 73 16.00 2.14 12.62
N LEU A 74 14.85 2.68 12.19
CA LEU A 74 13.64 1.89 11.97
C LEU A 74 13.88 0.82 10.90
N SER A 75 13.68 -0.45 11.26
CA SER A 75 13.80 -1.56 10.31
C SER A 75 12.55 -1.63 9.42
N VAL A 76 12.72 -1.44 8.11
CA VAL A 76 11.60 -1.45 7.15
C VAL A 76 11.83 -2.54 6.10
N ILE A 77 10.87 -3.45 5.97
CA ILE A 77 10.93 -4.62 5.08
C ILE A 77 9.67 -4.66 4.21
N GLY A 78 9.81 -5.12 2.97
CA GLY A 78 8.70 -5.39 2.06
C GLY A 78 8.46 -6.90 1.88
N ALA A 79 7.21 -7.29 1.73
CA ALA A 79 6.82 -8.63 1.27
C ALA A 79 5.56 -8.56 0.42
N ILE A 80 5.38 -9.50 -0.50
CA ILE A 80 4.16 -9.68 -1.26
C ILE A 80 3.43 -10.89 -0.72
N TYR A 81 2.19 -10.67 -0.27
CA TYR A 81 1.29 -11.73 0.17
C TYR A 81 0.56 -12.33 -1.02
N ASP A 82 0.71 -13.64 -1.24
CA ASP A 82 -0.07 -14.36 -2.23
C ASP A 82 -1.40 -14.81 -1.64
N VAL A 83 -2.50 -14.15 -2.03
CA VAL A 83 -3.84 -14.44 -1.50
C VAL A 83 -4.36 -15.84 -1.84
N LYS A 84 -3.81 -16.49 -2.87
CA LYS A 84 -4.23 -17.83 -3.29
C LYS A 84 -3.55 -18.92 -2.48
N SER A 85 -2.27 -18.73 -2.16
CA SER A 85 -1.46 -19.75 -1.47
C SER A 85 -1.20 -19.45 0.01
N GLY A 86 -1.46 -18.22 0.48
CA GLY A 86 -1.13 -17.76 1.82
C GLY A 86 0.36 -17.49 2.04
N LYS A 87 1.21 -17.61 1.01
CA LYS A 87 2.66 -17.43 1.14
C LYS A 87 3.04 -15.95 1.18
N LEU A 88 4.07 -15.65 1.97
CA LEU A 88 4.74 -14.34 1.97
C LEU A 88 6.05 -14.46 1.23
N ASN A 89 6.15 -13.75 0.10
CA ASN A 89 7.37 -13.66 -0.68
C ASN A 89 8.07 -12.37 -0.32
N LYS A 90 9.30 -12.46 0.18
CA LYS A 90 10.10 -11.26 0.46
C LYS A 90 10.27 -10.46 -0.83
N ALA A 91 10.04 -9.15 -0.75
CA ALA A 91 10.18 -8.24 -1.88
C ALA A 91 11.63 -7.93 -2.18
#